data_AF-A0A938SHT6-F1
#
_entry.id   AF-A0A938SHT6-F1
#
_cell.length_a   1.000
_cell.length_b   1.000
_cell.length_c   1.000
_cell.angle_alpha   90.00
_cell.angle_beta   90.00
_cell.angle_gamma   90.00
#
_symmetry.space_group_name_H-M   'P 1'
#
loop_
_entity.id
_entity.type
_entity.pdbx_description
1 polymer ?
#
loop_
_entity_poly.entity_id
_entity_poly.type
_entity_poly.pdbx_seq_one_letter_code
_entity_poly.pdbx_strand_id
1 'polypeptide(L)'
;MRYRILVSVVLLAAQGAVSAAERDLSATVAQIIEGIPQPAHIAIGDLNGDGKPDLALGGIQDGKGRVLILHQKGSKFAAPADREIALPSTPSGLLVADFDKDGRNDLAVGLRGKRRLSLYLGSENLGKEHPCDNVNDSAGGGLSWGRINKAGLADFVTGGVWRKWLGGDQFQTGYFKGPEKNDNFTSRLEDMSGSGLDDVLFLTADNQVRIYYGPFLSIALIEATEAMEVVTLKTPFSPGAPYAELAIGDLNGDRQPDLVVFRQKTKDDPIRTLVYLQNSPTGFTNGAGPSWTLDGVAGPLVLADLNGDKL
;
A
#
# COMPACT_ATOMS: atom_id res chain seq x y z
N MET A 1 -22.76 -12.47 -13.79
CA MET A 1 -21.59 -13.29 -13.41
C MET A 1 -21.43 -13.18 -11.90
N ARG A 2 -21.20 -14.29 -11.17
CA ARG A 2 -20.90 -14.26 -9.73
C ARG A 2 -19.37 -14.19 -9.57
N TYR A 3 -18.87 -13.20 -8.85
CA TYR A 3 -17.45 -13.06 -8.53
C TYR A 3 -17.15 -13.72 -7.18
N ARG A 4 -15.94 -14.28 -7.04
CA ARG A 4 -15.45 -15.00 -5.87
C ARG A 4 -14.06 -14.48 -5.52
N ILE A 5 -13.80 -14.23 -4.24
CA ILE A 5 -12.45 -14.07 -3.70
C ILE A 5 -12.10 -15.31 -2.89
N LEU A 6 -10.86 -15.77 -3.05
CA LEU A 6 -10.22 -16.70 -2.15
C LEU A 6 -9.34 -15.89 -1.19
N VAL A 7 -9.67 -15.91 0.10
CA VAL A 7 -8.79 -15.37 1.14
C VAL A 7 -7.95 -16.53 1.66
N SER A 8 -6.64 -16.45 1.49
CA SER A 8 -5.68 -17.41 2.04
C SER A 8 -4.79 -16.70 3.05
N VAL A 9 -4.74 -17.19 4.28
CA VAL A 9 -3.81 -16.72 5.31
C VAL A 9 -2.54 -17.57 5.20
N VAL A 10 -1.40 -16.96 4.92
CA VAL A 10 -0.10 -17.63 4.97
C VAL A 10 0.64 -17.08 6.17
N LEU A 11 0.74 -17.86 7.24
CA LEU A 11 1.66 -17.55 8.35
C LEU A 11 3.08 -17.89 7.89
N LEU A 12 3.96 -16.88 7.84
CA LEU A 12 5.40 -17.10 7.71
C LEU A 12 6.01 -16.99 9.11
N ALA A 13 6.37 -18.12 9.71
CA ALA A 13 7.11 -18.10 10.97
C ALA A 13 8.58 -17.74 10.70
N ALA A 14 9.03 -16.60 11.24
CA ALA A 14 10.45 -16.23 11.27
C ALA A 14 11.26 -17.24 12.11
N GLN A 15 12.49 -17.50 11.69
CA GLN A 15 13.29 -18.64 12.14
C GLN A 15 13.66 -18.59 13.64
N GLY A 16 13.17 -19.58 14.39
CA GLY A 16 13.73 -20.04 15.66
C GLY A 16 13.18 -21.44 15.94
N ALA A 17 14.06 -22.45 16.06
CA ALA A 17 13.77 -23.90 16.07
C ALA A 17 12.33 -24.31 16.46
N VAL A 18 11.45 -24.38 15.47
CA VAL A 18 10.07 -24.85 15.64
C VAL A 18 9.99 -26.32 15.27
N SER A 19 9.28 -27.11 16.09
CA SER A 19 9.11 -28.55 15.90
C SER A 19 8.48 -28.89 14.54
N ALA A 20 8.74 -30.10 14.04
CA ALA A 20 8.25 -30.57 12.75
C ALA A 20 6.71 -30.55 12.57
N ALA A 21 5.94 -30.29 13.65
CA ALA A 21 4.50 -30.14 13.62
C ALA A 21 3.99 -28.78 13.08
N GLU A 22 4.87 -27.79 12.90
CA GLU A 22 4.49 -26.44 12.42
C GLU A 22 4.96 -26.16 10.98
N ARG A 23 5.49 -27.17 10.28
CA ARG A 23 5.87 -27.10 8.85
C ARG A 23 4.71 -27.40 7.90
N ASP A 24 3.50 -27.00 8.25
CA ASP A 24 2.35 -27.19 7.37
C ASP A 24 1.84 -25.84 6.86
N LEU A 25 2.41 -25.40 5.72
CA LEU A 25 1.92 -24.28 4.90
C LEU A 25 0.51 -24.55 4.30
N SER A 26 -0.23 -25.53 4.83
CA SER A 26 -1.52 -26.00 4.31
C SER A 26 -2.73 -25.71 5.21
N ALA A 27 -2.61 -24.88 6.27
CA ALA A 27 -3.75 -24.44 7.08
C ALA A 27 -4.68 -23.49 6.28
N THR A 28 -5.37 -24.07 5.30
CA THR A 28 -6.21 -23.38 4.32
C THR A 28 -7.57 -23.12 4.98
N VAL A 29 -7.69 -22.04 5.74
CA VAL A 29 -9.01 -21.44 5.98
C VAL A 29 -9.41 -20.71 4.69
N ALA A 30 -9.87 -21.46 3.69
CA ALA A 30 -10.45 -20.90 2.48
C ALA A 30 -11.91 -20.56 2.75
N GLN A 31 -12.22 -19.26 2.83
CA GLN A 31 -13.60 -18.80 2.70
C GLN A 31 -13.84 -18.31 1.28
N ILE A 32 -14.91 -18.81 0.65
CA ILE A 32 -15.44 -18.25 -0.60
C ILE A 32 -16.55 -17.28 -0.24
N ILE A 33 -16.43 -16.03 -0.69
CA ILE A 33 -17.46 -15.00 -0.52
C ILE A 33 -18.05 -14.72 -1.89
N GLU A 34 -19.36 -14.91 -2.03
CA GLU A 34 -20.11 -14.67 -3.27
C GLU A 34 -20.86 -13.32 -3.21
N GLY A 35 -21.26 -12.79 -4.37
CA GLY A 35 -22.10 -11.60 -4.44
C GLY A 35 -21.38 -10.27 -4.19
N ILE A 36 -20.04 -10.30 -4.23
CA ILE A 36 -19.18 -9.14 -4.05
C ILE A 36 -18.99 -8.37 -5.37
N PRO A 37 -18.65 -7.07 -5.32
CA PRO A 37 -18.22 -6.32 -6.51
C PRO A 37 -17.09 -7.06 -7.22
N GLN A 38 -16.93 -6.85 -8.54
CA GLN A 38 -15.74 -7.29 -9.29
C GLN A 38 -14.50 -6.73 -8.61
N PRO A 39 -13.84 -7.49 -7.73
CA PRO A 39 -12.92 -6.89 -6.78
C PRO A 39 -11.60 -6.72 -7.49
N ALA A 40 -11.11 -5.48 -7.51
CA ALA A 40 -9.81 -5.13 -8.05
C ALA A 40 -8.81 -4.83 -6.92
N HIS A 41 -9.30 -4.44 -5.74
CA HIS A 41 -8.47 -3.97 -4.63
C HIS A 41 -8.99 -4.48 -3.29
N ILE A 42 -8.07 -4.69 -2.35
CA ILE A 42 -8.35 -5.09 -0.97
C ILE A 42 -7.52 -4.22 -0.02
N ALA A 43 -8.09 -3.85 1.12
CA ALA A 43 -7.38 -3.28 2.26
C ALA A 43 -7.89 -3.93 3.55
N ILE A 44 -7.07 -3.89 4.61
CA ILE A 44 -7.33 -4.57 5.88
C ILE A 44 -7.18 -3.55 7.01
N GLY A 45 -8.10 -3.58 7.97
CA GLY A 45 -8.02 -2.80 9.21
C GLY A 45 -9.34 -2.81 9.96
N ASP A 46 -9.32 -2.45 11.24
CA ASP A 46 -10.53 -2.41 12.10
C ASP A 46 -11.42 -1.23 11.72
N LEU A 47 -12.41 -1.45 10.84
CA LEU A 47 -13.30 -0.41 10.30
C LEU A 47 -14.59 -0.27 11.12
N ASN A 48 -14.88 -1.19 12.04
CA ASN A 48 -16.03 -1.11 12.95
C ASN A 48 -15.65 -0.76 14.40
N GLY A 49 -14.36 -0.70 14.73
CA GLY A 49 -13.87 -0.38 16.07
C GLY A 49 -14.01 -1.52 17.08
N ASP A 50 -14.14 -2.77 16.63
CA ASP A 50 -14.30 -3.94 17.51
C ASP A 50 -12.98 -4.59 17.94
N GLY A 51 -11.85 -4.02 17.50
CA GLY A 51 -10.51 -4.49 17.76
C GLY A 51 -10.04 -5.62 16.84
N LYS A 52 -10.81 -5.95 15.79
CA LYS A 52 -10.47 -7.02 14.84
C LYS A 52 -10.28 -6.48 13.43
N PRO A 53 -9.42 -7.12 12.62
CA PRO A 53 -9.22 -6.69 11.23
C PRO A 53 -10.46 -6.96 10.39
N ASP A 54 -10.99 -5.93 9.74
CA ASP A 54 -12.00 -6.04 8.69
C ASP A 54 -11.36 -6.03 7.29
N LEU A 55 -12.10 -6.47 6.27
CA LEU A 55 -11.68 -6.36 4.87
C LEU A 55 -12.49 -5.28 4.16
N ALA A 56 -11.82 -4.38 3.45
CA ALA A 56 -12.43 -3.48 2.48
C ALA A 56 -12.14 -3.99 1.06
N LEU A 57 -13.19 -4.30 0.29
CA LEU A 57 -13.12 -4.83 -1.07
C LEU A 57 -13.61 -3.80 -2.08
N GLY A 58 -12.69 -3.24 -2.86
CA GLY A 58 -12.97 -2.22 -3.86
C GLY A 58 -13.14 -2.82 -5.24
N GLY A 59 -14.21 -2.44 -5.94
CA GLY A 59 -14.50 -3.02 -7.24
C GLY A 59 -15.60 -2.32 -8.01
N ILE A 60 -16.09 -3.01 -9.04
CA ILE A 60 -17.21 -2.57 -9.87
C ILE A 60 -18.38 -3.54 -9.72
N GLN A 61 -19.58 -3.00 -9.52
CA GLN A 61 -20.83 -3.77 -9.58
C GLN A 61 -21.88 -2.97 -10.33
N ASP A 62 -22.51 -3.60 -11.32
CA ASP A 62 -23.49 -2.99 -12.22
C ASP A 62 -22.99 -1.69 -12.88
N GLY A 63 -21.70 -1.69 -13.25
CA GLY A 63 -21.03 -0.54 -13.88
C GLY A 63 -20.70 0.62 -12.92
N LYS A 64 -20.94 0.47 -11.62
CA LYS A 64 -20.65 1.49 -10.60
C LYS A 64 -19.51 1.04 -9.69
N GLY A 65 -18.62 1.97 -9.33
CA GLY A 65 -17.56 1.73 -8.35
C GLY A 65 -18.13 1.61 -6.94
N ARG A 66 -17.64 0.64 -6.16
CA ARG A 66 -18.11 0.36 -4.80
C ARG A 66 -16.98 -0.16 -3.91
N VAL A 67 -17.10 0.07 -2.61
CA VAL A 67 -16.32 -0.66 -1.58
C VAL A 67 -17.28 -1.46 -0.72
N LEU A 68 -17.07 -2.77 -0.64
CA LEU A 68 -17.78 -3.66 0.27
C LEU A 68 -16.91 -3.93 1.50
N ILE A 69 -17.44 -3.69 2.70
CA ILE A 69 -16.73 -3.97 3.95
C ILE A 69 -17.19 -5.33 4.49
N LEU A 70 -16.25 -6.18 4.91
CA LEU A 70 -16.52 -7.47 5.51
C LEU A 70 -15.93 -7.51 6.91
N HIS A 71 -16.78 -7.78 7.91
CA HIS A 71 -16.33 -7.84 9.29
C HIS A 71 -15.83 -9.21 9.68
N GLN A 72 -14.77 -9.26 10.51
CA GLN A 72 -14.30 -10.52 11.06
C GLN A 72 -15.26 -11.02 12.16
N LYS A 73 -15.81 -12.22 11.94
CA LYS A 73 -16.67 -12.96 12.87
C LYS A 73 -16.06 -14.32 13.16
N GLY A 74 -15.19 -14.38 14.17
CA GLY A 74 -14.37 -15.56 14.44
C GLY A 74 -13.35 -15.76 13.33
N SER A 75 -13.25 -16.96 12.75
CA SER A 75 -12.34 -17.26 11.64
C SER A 75 -12.91 -16.93 10.25
N LYS A 76 -14.03 -16.22 10.17
CA LYS A 76 -14.75 -15.93 8.92
C LYS A 76 -14.98 -14.43 8.76
N PHE A 77 -15.13 -14.00 7.52
CA PHE A 77 -15.54 -12.66 7.15
C PHE A 77 -16.98 -12.66 6.66
N ALA A 78 -17.78 -11.70 7.11
CA ALA A 78 -19.16 -11.59 6.65
C ALA A 78 -19.47 -10.14 6.28
N ALA A 79 -20.11 -9.94 5.14
CA ALA A 79 -20.70 -8.65 4.81
C ALA A 79 -21.78 -8.34 5.87
N PRO A 80 -21.70 -7.20 6.56
CA PRO A 80 -22.88 -6.69 7.24
C PRO A 80 -23.91 -6.29 6.18
N ALA A 81 -25.20 -6.28 6.53
CA ALA A 81 -26.27 -6.02 5.57
C ALA A 81 -26.26 -4.58 5.01
N ASP A 82 -25.46 -3.69 5.60
CA ASP A 82 -25.57 -2.23 5.50
C ASP A 82 -24.25 -1.51 5.17
N ARG A 83 -23.14 -2.21 4.92
CA ARG A 83 -21.84 -1.53 4.73
C ARG A 83 -21.24 -1.72 3.34
N GLU A 84 -21.89 -1.03 2.42
CA GLU A 84 -21.39 -0.77 1.07
C GLU A 84 -21.24 0.73 0.86
N ILE A 85 -20.08 1.16 0.40
CA ILE A 85 -19.78 2.57 0.09
C ILE A 85 -19.87 2.73 -1.43
N ALA A 86 -20.85 3.52 -1.88
CA ALA A 86 -20.96 3.90 -3.28
C ALA A 86 -19.87 4.90 -3.64
N LEU A 87 -19.11 4.63 -4.71
CA LEU A 87 -18.03 5.50 -5.18
C LEU A 87 -18.46 6.26 -6.44
N PRO A 88 -17.94 7.49 -6.66
CA PRO A 88 -18.23 8.26 -7.86
C PRO A 88 -17.46 7.78 -9.12
N SER A 89 -16.54 6.82 -8.99
CA SER A 89 -15.93 6.07 -10.10
C SER A 89 -15.30 4.76 -9.62
N THR A 90 -14.76 3.96 -10.55
CA THR A 90 -13.99 2.75 -10.24
C THR A 90 -12.82 3.06 -9.31
N PRO A 91 -12.67 2.32 -8.19
CA PRO A 91 -11.50 2.45 -7.33
C PRO A 91 -10.25 1.92 -8.04
N SER A 92 -9.12 2.58 -7.80
CA SER A 92 -7.80 2.18 -8.29
C SER A 92 -6.80 1.84 -7.17
N GLY A 93 -7.24 1.91 -5.91
CA GLY A 93 -6.48 1.59 -4.72
C GLY A 93 -7.28 1.89 -3.46
N LEU A 94 -7.00 1.16 -2.38
CA LEU A 94 -7.62 1.33 -1.07
C LEU A 94 -6.54 1.35 0.01
N LEU A 95 -6.74 2.14 1.05
CA LEU A 95 -5.96 2.10 2.28
C LEU A 95 -6.88 2.25 3.49
N VAL A 96 -6.52 1.58 4.59
CA VAL A 96 -7.22 1.66 5.87
C VAL A 96 -6.21 2.00 6.96
N ALA A 97 -6.44 3.09 7.68
CA ALA A 97 -5.69 3.48 8.87
C ALA A 97 -6.37 4.67 9.56
N ASP A 98 -5.97 4.98 10.79
CA ASP A 98 -6.34 6.20 11.50
C ASP A 98 -5.59 7.42 10.92
N PHE A 99 -6.17 8.07 9.91
CA PHE A 99 -5.53 9.16 9.19
C PHE A 99 -5.65 10.49 9.94
N ASP A 100 -6.75 10.71 10.67
CA ASP A 100 -6.98 11.91 11.46
C ASP A 100 -6.50 11.85 12.92
N LYS A 101 -6.02 10.69 13.39
CA LYS A 101 -5.61 10.41 14.78
C LYS A 101 -6.77 10.47 15.77
N ASP A 102 -8.00 10.15 15.35
CA ASP A 102 -9.13 10.08 16.26
C ASP A 102 -9.27 8.75 17.00
N GLY A 103 -8.41 7.78 16.69
CA GLY A 103 -8.40 6.43 17.27
C GLY A 103 -9.30 5.43 16.54
N ARG A 104 -9.88 5.77 15.40
CA ARG A 104 -10.66 4.89 14.53
C ARG A 104 -10.02 4.81 13.16
N ASN A 105 -10.09 3.65 12.51
CA ASN A 105 -9.60 3.57 11.15
C ASN A 105 -10.57 4.24 10.16
N ASP A 106 -9.98 5.04 9.30
CA ASP A 106 -10.58 5.66 8.13
C ASP A 106 -10.33 4.81 6.88
N LEU A 107 -10.98 5.17 5.78
CA LEU A 107 -10.78 4.56 4.46
C LEU A 107 -10.38 5.63 3.44
N ALA A 108 -9.25 5.42 2.77
CA ALA A 108 -8.82 6.22 1.63
C ALA A 108 -9.01 5.43 0.34
N VAL A 109 -9.57 6.08 -0.69
CA VAL A 109 -9.90 5.48 -1.98
C VAL A 109 -9.29 6.31 -3.10
N GLY A 110 -8.43 5.69 -3.90
CA GLY A 110 -7.94 6.27 -5.15
C GLY A 110 -8.97 6.08 -6.26
N LEU A 111 -9.27 7.14 -7.02
CA LEU A 111 -10.31 7.15 -8.06
C LEU A 111 -9.72 7.61 -9.40
N ARG A 112 -9.11 6.68 -10.13
CA ARG A 112 -8.45 6.94 -11.42
C ARG A 112 -9.30 7.70 -12.42
N GLY A 113 -10.56 7.31 -12.60
CA GLY A 113 -11.46 7.92 -13.58
C GLY A 113 -11.83 9.37 -13.26
N LYS A 114 -11.77 9.76 -11.98
CA LYS A 114 -12.05 11.12 -11.49
C LYS A 114 -10.79 11.91 -11.16
N ARG A 115 -9.62 11.27 -11.17
CA ARG A 115 -8.32 11.85 -10.76
C ARG A 115 -8.42 12.42 -9.34
N ARG A 116 -8.96 11.61 -8.44
CA ARG A 116 -9.36 12.02 -7.09
C ARG A 116 -8.85 11.04 -6.04
N LEU A 117 -8.48 11.56 -4.88
CA LEU A 117 -8.40 10.81 -3.63
C LEU A 117 -9.68 11.12 -2.83
N SER A 118 -10.37 10.10 -2.33
CA SER A 118 -11.53 10.26 -1.47
C SER A 118 -11.25 9.65 -0.12
N LEU A 119 -11.44 10.41 0.96
CA LEU A 119 -11.39 9.89 2.34
C LEU A 119 -12.81 9.68 2.87
N TYR A 120 -12.98 8.64 3.67
CA TYR A 120 -14.19 8.32 4.40
C TYR A 120 -13.77 8.08 5.85
N LEU A 121 -14.31 8.88 6.79
CA LEU A 121 -13.81 8.86 8.16
C LEU A 121 -14.53 7.86 9.04
N GLY A 122 -13.78 7.16 9.90
CA GLY A 122 -14.32 6.25 10.90
C GLY A 122 -15.28 6.97 11.86
N SER A 123 -14.95 8.21 12.23
CA SER A 123 -15.83 9.12 13.00
C SER A 123 -17.20 9.38 12.36
N GLU A 124 -17.27 9.34 11.04
CA GLU A 124 -18.49 9.57 10.26
C GLU A 124 -19.13 8.24 9.81
N ASN A 125 -18.75 7.12 10.42
CA ASN A 125 -19.15 5.75 10.03
C ASN A 125 -18.86 5.43 8.56
N LEU A 126 -17.86 6.09 7.96
CA LEU A 126 -17.54 6.05 6.54
C LEU A 126 -18.69 6.51 5.62
N GLY A 127 -19.65 7.27 6.16
CA GLY A 127 -20.89 7.65 5.46
C GLY A 127 -20.78 8.86 4.55
N LYS A 128 -19.65 9.58 4.58
CA LYS A 128 -19.44 10.83 3.83
C LYS A 128 -18.07 10.84 3.17
N GLU A 129 -18.06 11.34 1.94
CA GLU A 129 -16.87 11.52 1.13
C GLU A 129 -16.22 12.87 1.46
N HIS A 130 -14.91 12.85 1.71
CA HIS A 130 -14.02 13.99 1.75
C HIS A 130 -13.10 13.97 0.52
N PRO A 131 -13.43 14.70 -0.55
CA PRO A 131 -12.73 14.58 -1.83
C PRO A 131 -11.51 15.51 -1.94
N CYS A 132 -10.46 15.02 -2.60
CA CYS A 132 -9.33 15.80 -3.09
C CYS A 132 -9.18 15.59 -4.60
N ASP A 133 -9.70 16.53 -5.38
CA ASP A 133 -9.60 16.55 -6.85
C ASP A 133 -8.21 16.98 -7.33
N ASN A 134 -7.64 16.32 -8.35
CA ASN A 134 -6.43 16.84 -8.98
C ASN A 134 -6.15 16.40 -10.43
N VAL A 135 -5.57 17.31 -11.22
CA VAL A 135 -5.45 17.17 -12.69
C VAL A 135 -4.16 16.48 -13.15
N ASN A 136 -3.28 16.03 -12.25
CA ASN A 136 -1.97 15.41 -12.57
C ASN A 136 -1.72 14.02 -11.98
N ASP A 137 -2.74 13.34 -11.48
CA ASP A 137 -2.61 11.95 -11.03
C ASP A 137 -2.26 11.03 -12.22
N SER A 138 -1.11 10.37 -12.18
CA SER A 138 -0.62 9.52 -13.27
C SER A 138 -1.29 8.15 -13.29
N ALA A 139 -2.58 8.06 -12.94
CA ALA A 139 -3.51 7.02 -13.38
C ALA A 139 -2.99 5.56 -13.35
N GLY A 140 -2.09 5.20 -12.43
CA GLY A 140 -1.39 3.90 -12.49
C GLY A 140 -0.49 3.58 -11.31
N GLY A 141 -0.10 4.57 -10.50
CA GLY A 141 0.67 4.35 -9.28
C GLY A 141 -0.20 3.85 -8.12
N GLY A 142 0.30 2.88 -7.36
CA GLY A 142 -0.34 2.46 -6.12
C GLY A 142 -0.53 3.64 -5.16
N LEU A 143 -1.67 3.67 -4.46
CA LEU A 143 -1.94 4.63 -3.39
C LEU A 143 -1.11 4.25 -2.15
N SER A 144 -0.42 5.22 -1.55
CA SER A 144 0.33 5.05 -0.30
C SER A 144 0.03 6.19 0.67
N TRP A 145 0.15 5.94 1.97
CA TRP A 145 -0.02 6.93 3.02
C TRP A 145 1.09 6.80 4.05
N GLY A 146 1.30 7.89 4.81
CA GLY A 146 2.31 7.95 5.84
C GLY A 146 2.35 9.30 6.55
N ARG A 147 3.40 9.54 7.33
CA ARG A 147 3.72 10.80 8.01
C ARG A 147 5.10 11.25 7.58
N ILE A 148 5.15 11.90 6.43
CA ILE A 148 6.38 12.48 5.86
C ILE A 148 6.87 13.63 6.76
N ASN A 149 5.96 14.26 7.51
CA ASN A 149 6.28 15.21 8.57
C ASN A 149 5.60 14.81 9.89
N LYS A 150 6.30 14.95 11.03
CA LYS A 150 5.82 14.55 12.38
C LYS A 150 4.58 15.34 12.85
N ALA A 151 4.22 16.43 12.15
CA ALA A 151 3.18 17.37 12.55
C ALA A 151 1.99 17.40 11.58
N GLY A 152 0.87 16.80 11.97
CA GLY A 152 -0.40 16.89 11.25
C GLY A 152 -1.14 15.57 11.13
N LEU A 153 -2.19 15.58 10.30
CA LEU A 153 -2.92 14.40 9.85
C LEU A 153 -2.10 13.65 8.79
N ALA A 154 -2.65 12.56 8.23
CA ALA A 154 -1.95 11.75 7.24
C ALA A 154 -1.53 12.53 5.98
N ASP A 155 -0.37 12.13 5.46
CA ASP A 155 0.11 12.46 4.13
C ASP A 155 -0.20 11.28 3.18
N PHE A 156 -0.58 11.58 1.94
CA PHE A 156 -0.88 10.60 0.90
C PHE A 156 -0.03 10.86 -0.32
N VAL A 157 0.49 9.80 -0.93
CA VAL A 157 1.26 9.89 -2.18
C VAL A 157 0.63 8.95 -3.22
N THR A 158 0.42 9.46 -4.43
CA THR A 158 0.01 8.69 -5.61
C THR A 158 0.93 9.00 -6.78
N GLY A 159 1.81 8.05 -7.11
CA GLY A 159 2.93 8.33 -8.00
C GLY A 159 3.68 9.58 -7.54
N GLY A 160 4.03 10.49 -8.44
CA GLY A 160 4.76 11.71 -8.05
C GLY A 160 3.95 12.76 -7.27
N VAL A 161 2.66 12.57 -6.98
CA VAL A 161 1.81 13.60 -6.34
C VAL A 161 1.69 13.33 -4.85
N TRP A 162 2.07 14.34 -4.04
CA TRP A 162 1.91 14.34 -2.59
C TRP A 162 0.70 15.17 -2.16
N ARG A 163 0.00 14.72 -1.12
CA ARG A 163 -1.16 15.40 -0.53
C ARG A 163 -1.05 15.38 0.99
N LYS A 164 -1.15 16.53 1.63
CA LYS A 164 -1.36 16.63 3.08
C LYS A 164 -2.80 16.91 3.37
N TRP A 165 -3.43 16.07 4.16
CA TRP A 165 -4.76 16.35 4.63
C TRP A 165 -4.72 17.35 5.80
N LEU A 166 -5.55 18.39 5.71
CA LEU A 166 -5.63 19.48 6.70
C LEU A 166 -6.91 19.39 7.55
N GLY A 167 -7.74 18.37 7.31
CA GLY A 167 -9.02 18.14 7.98
C GLY A 167 -10.21 18.56 7.12
N GLY A 168 -11.33 17.88 7.30
CA GLY A 168 -12.52 18.07 6.45
C GLY A 168 -12.19 17.87 4.96
N ASP A 169 -12.64 18.79 4.11
CA ASP A 169 -12.39 18.72 2.66
C ASP A 169 -11.13 19.52 2.23
N GLN A 170 -10.23 19.82 3.17
CA GLN A 170 -9.06 20.67 2.91
C GLN A 170 -7.80 19.83 2.72
N PHE A 171 -7.13 20.02 1.58
CA PHE A 171 -5.89 19.33 1.23
C PHE A 171 -4.87 20.32 0.69
N GLN A 172 -3.62 20.17 1.13
CA GLN A 172 -2.48 20.75 0.45
C GLN A 172 -1.94 19.73 -0.56
N THR A 173 -1.52 20.19 -1.74
CA THR A 173 -0.85 19.36 -2.74
C THR A 173 0.58 19.84 -2.93
N GLY A 174 1.47 18.89 -3.17
CA GLY A 174 2.80 19.14 -3.72
C GLY A 174 3.24 18.04 -4.67
N TYR A 175 4.46 18.15 -5.14
CA TYR A 175 4.97 17.30 -6.21
C TYR A 175 6.38 16.78 -5.91
N PHE A 176 6.62 15.48 -6.10
CA PHE A 176 7.95 14.89 -6.06
C PHE A 176 8.59 14.92 -7.44
N LYS A 177 9.59 15.77 -7.62
CA LYS A 177 10.36 15.84 -8.85
C LYS A 177 11.53 14.86 -8.77
N GLY A 178 11.57 13.91 -9.71
CA GLY A 178 12.73 13.03 -9.86
C GLY A 178 14.02 13.81 -10.11
N PRO A 179 15.20 13.33 -9.65
CA PRO A 179 16.48 14.04 -9.73
C PRO A 179 16.88 14.41 -11.16
N GLU A 180 16.47 13.61 -12.15
CA GLU A 180 16.82 13.80 -13.57
C GLU A 180 15.58 13.91 -14.47
N LYS A 181 14.56 13.08 -14.22
CA LYS A 181 13.28 13.06 -14.92
C LYS A 181 12.16 12.77 -13.93
N ASN A 182 10.99 13.34 -14.18
CA ASN A 182 9.79 12.98 -13.46
C ASN A 182 9.22 11.64 -13.93
N ASP A 183 9.68 10.56 -13.31
CA ASP A 183 9.45 9.16 -13.70
C ASP A 183 8.85 8.30 -12.58
N ASN A 184 8.42 8.93 -11.47
CA ASN A 184 7.85 8.28 -10.30
C ASN A 184 6.48 7.66 -10.62
N PHE A 185 6.34 6.35 -10.44
CA PHE A 185 5.11 5.62 -10.76
C PHE A 185 4.43 5.01 -9.55
N THR A 186 4.96 3.94 -8.97
CA THR A 186 4.39 3.33 -7.75
C THR A 186 5.07 3.96 -6.55
N SER A 187 4.29 4.47 -5.59
CA SER A 187 4.84 5.07 -4.37
C SER A 187 4.59 4.21 -3.13
N ARG A 188 5.51 4.30 -2.17
CA ARG A 188 5.33 3.83 -0.79
C ARG A 188 5.89 4.85 0.17
N LEU A 189 5.32 4.89 1.37
CA LEU A 189 5.82 5.67 2.49
C LEU A 189 6.09 4.68 3.62
N GLU A 190 7.29 4.73 4.16
CA GLU A 190 7.73 3.92 5.30
C GLU A 190 8.97 4.57 5.92
N ASP A 191 9.11 4.50 7.24
CA ASP A 191 10.34 4.91 7.95
C ASP A 191 11.48 3.89 7.73
N MET A 192 12.03 3.90 6.52
CA MET A 192 13.16 3.05 6.13
C MET A 192 14.43 3.40 6.91
N SER A 193 14.58 4.65 7.34
CA SER A 193 15.75 5.15 8.06
C SER A 193 15.67 5.02 9.59
N GLY A 194 14.55 4.57 10.15
CA GLY A 194 14.33 4.50 11.60
C GLY A 194 14.32 5.86 12.30
N SER A 195 14.04 6.95 11.56
CA SER A 195 14.03 8.33 12.05
C SER A 195 12.74 8.70 12.81
N GLY A 196 11.72 7.85 12.71
CA GLY A 196 10.34 8.07 13.12
C GLY A 196 9.56 9.00 12.18
N LEU A 197 10.05 9.20 10.95
CA LEU A 197 9.39 9.91 9.86
C LEU A 197 9.42 9.03 8.63
N ASP A 198 8.33 9.02 7.87
CA ASP A 198 8.29 8.18 6.69
C ASP A 198 9.15 8.75 5.57
N ASP A 199 9.96 7.87 5.01
CA ASP A 199 10.73 8.08 3.79
C ASP A 199 9.85 7.78 2.57
N VAL A 200 10.28 8.26 1.40
CA VAL A 200 9.47 8.20 0.19
C VAL A 200 10.13 7.28 -0.82
N LEU A 201 9.44 6.21 -1.18
CA LEU A 201 9.92 5.24 -2.15
C LEU A 201 9.13 5.36 -3.45
N PHE A 202 9.82 5.31 -4.58
CA PHE A 202 9.23 5.24 -5.90
C PHE A 202 9.79 4.06 -6.69
N LEU A 203 8.93 3.33 -7.38
CA LEU A 203 9.32 2.62 -8.58
C LEU A 203 9.32 3.59 -9.75
N THR A 204 10.42 3.65 -10.47
CA THR A 204 10.66 4.61 -11.56
C THR A 204 10.38 3.99 -12.94
N ALA A 205 10.29 4.80 -13.99
CA ALA A 205 9.99 4.32 -15.35
C ALA A 205 11.09 3.43 -15.96
N ASP A 206 12.32 3.51 -15.44
CA ASP A 206 13.43 2.59 -15.73
C ASP A 206 13.45 1.36 -14.78
N ASN A 207 12.35 1.15 -14.05
CA ASN A 207 12.09 0.05 -13.14
C ASN A 207 13.09 -0.06 -11.97
N GLN A 208 13.74 1.03 -11.60
CA GLN A 208 14.56 1.08 -10.39
C GLN A 208 13.71 1.45 -9.18
N VAL A 209 14.19 1.13 -7.98
CA VAL A 209 13.57 1.63 -6.74
C VAL A 209 14.38 2.82 -6.26
N ARG A 210 13.74 3.97 -6.15
CA ARG A 210 14.35 5.20 -5.65
C ARG A 210 13.77 5.53 -4.30
N ILE A 211 14.62 5.68 -3.29
CA ILE A 211 14.27 6.02 -1.92
C ILE A 211 14.80 7.42 -1.64
N TYR A 212 13.92 8.28 -1.16
CA TYR A 212 14.24 9.62 -0.71
C TYR A 212 14.13 9.60 0.81
N TYR A 213 15.26 9.73 1.49
CA TYR A 213 15.29 9.79 2.94
C TYR A 213 14.96 11.20 3.42
N GLY A 214 13.98 11.30 4.31
CA GLY A 214 13.55 12.56 4.92
C GLY A 214 14.59 13.11 5.90
N PRO A 215 14.26 14.17 6.67
CA PRO A 215 12.98 14.85 6.72
C PRO A 215 12.75 15.80 5.53
N PHE A 216 11.51 15.89 5.07
CA PHE A 216 11.11 16.84 4.02
C PHE A 216 10.50 18.10 4.64
N LEU A 217 11.25 19.20 4.59
CA LEU A 217 10.88 20.46 5.27
C LEU A 217 10.07 21.41 4.38
N SER A 218 10.26 21.32 3.07
CA SER A 218 9.52 22.04 2.04
C SER A 218 8.65 21.04 1.29
N ILE A 219 7.40 21.41 1.00
CA ILE A 219 6.38 20.43 0.66
C ILE A 219 5.51 20.84 -0.54
N ALA A 220 5.70 22.05 -1.07
CA ALA A 220 5.03 22.45 -2.32
C ALA A 220 5.67 21.77 -3.55
N LEU A 221 6.99 21.60 -3.52
CA LEU A 221 7.78 20.89 -4.52
C LEU A 221 8.92 20.19 -3.78
N ILE A 222 8.89 18.86 -3.73
CA ILE A 222 9.96 18.07 -3.14
C ILE A 222 10.94 17.70 -4.25
N GLU A 223 12.08 18.38 -4.25
CA GLU A 223 13.21 18.05 -5.13
C GLU A 223 14.14 17.07 -4.43
N ALA A 224 14.92 16.30 -5.22
CA ALA A 224 15.93 15.39 -4.68
C ALA A 224 16.94 16.07 -3.75
N THR A 225 17.17 17.37 -3.93
CA THR A 225 18.04 18.21 -3.09
C THR A 225 17.48 18.51 -1.70
N GLU A 226 16.17 18.28 -1.48
CA GLU A 226 15.53 18.44 -0.18
C GLU A 226 15.59 17.17 0.67
N ALA A 227 15.86 16.01 0.04
CA ALA A 227 16.11 14.77 0.76
C ALA A 227 17.48 14.81 1.43
N MET A 228 17.62 14.20 2.61
CA MET A 228 18.94 14.01 3.22
C MET A 228 19.84 13.13 2.36
N GLU A 229 19.23 12.10 1.77
CA GLU A 229 19.90 11.18 0.87
C GLU A 229 18.89 10.63 -0.14
N VAL A 230 19.36 10.38 -1.37
CA VAL A 230 18.60 9.65 -2.38
C VAL A 230 19.35 8.37 -2.76
N VAL A 231 18.74 7.24 -2.48
CA VAL A 231 19.27 5.91 -2.77
C VAL A 231 18.52 5.30 -3.93
N THR A 232 19.24 4.70 -4.88
CA THR A 232 18.65 3.92 -5.96
C THR A 232 19.06 2.45 -5.84
N LEU A 233 18.09 1.58 -5.59
CA LEU A 233 18.30 0.14 -5.61
C LEU A 233 18.22 -0.37 -7.04
N LYS A 234 19.13 -1.29 -7.37
CA LYS A 234 19.22 -1.89 -8.70
C LYS A 234 18.21 -3.01 -8.83
N THR A 235 17.34 -2.91 -9.83
CA THR A 235 16.54 -4.07 -10.28
C THR A 235 17.12 -4.62 -11.59
N PRO A 236 17.04 -5.94 -11.83
CA PRO A 236 17.48 -6.55 -13.08
C PRO A 236 16.44 -6.39 -14.20
N PHE A 237 15.36 -5.64 -13.98
CA PHE A 237 14.26 -5.52 -14.92
C PHE A 237 14.58 -4.58 -16.07
N SER A 238 14.15 -4.96 -17.26
CA SER A 238 14.33 -4.13 -18.46
C SER A 238 13.58 -2.79 -18.31
N PRO A 239 14.15 -1.66 -18.75
CA PRO A 239 13.45 -0.39 -18.80
C PRO A 239 12.17 -0.50 -19.64
N GLY A 240 11.07 0.09 -19.18
CA GLY A 240 9.77 -0.10 -19.83
C GLY A 240 8.60 0.10 -18.87
N ALA A 241 7.38 -0.11 -19.37
CA ALA A 241 6.15 0.22 -18.65
C ALA A 241 6.14 -0.34 -17.20
N PRO A 242 5.77 0.49 -16.21
CA PRO A 242 6.02 0.25 -14.79
C PRO A 242 4.98 -0.69 -14.15
N TYR A 243 4.95 -1.95 -14.57
CA TYR A 243 4.04 -2.97 -14.00
C TYR A 243 4.63 -3.70 -12.78
N ALA A 244 5.56 -3.06 -12.07
CA ALA A 244 6.04 -3.59 -10.81
C ALA A 244 5.37 -2.91 -9.62
N GLU A 245 5.12 -3.70 -8.58
CA GLU A 245 4.57 -3.24 -7.32
C GLU A 245 5.63 -3.36 -6.21
N LEU A 246 5.47 -2.54 -5.18
CA LEU A 246 6.31 -2.54 -3.99
C LEU A 246 5.47 -3.03 -2.80
N ALA A 247 6.06 -3.88 -1.98
CA ALA A 247 5.55 -4.19 -0.65
C ALA A 247 6.69 -4.01 0.35
N ILE A 248 6.34 -3.57 1.55
CA ILE A 248 7.29 -3.28 2.62
C ILE A 248 6.81 -4.00 3.87
N GLY A 249 7.75 -4.52 4.64
CA GLY A 249 7.50 -5.18 5.92
C GLY A 249 8.77 -5.82 6.46
N ASP A 250 8.79 -6.17 7.73
CA ASP A 250 9.91 -6.91 8.33
C ASP A 250 9.82 -8.39 7.91
N LEU A 251 10.70 -8.81 7.00
CA LEU A 251 10.68 -10.18 6.44
C LEU A 251 11.64 -11.13 7.17
N ASN A 252 12.55 -10.59 7.98
CA ASN A 252 13.61 -11.35 8.63
C ASN A 252 13.53 -11.32 10.18
N GLY A 253 12.61 -10.55 10.75
CA GLY A 253 12.37 -10.40 12.19
C GLY A 253 13.32 -9.44 12.90
N ASP A 254 14.05 -8.59 12.18
CA ASP A 254 15.02 -7.65 12.75
C ASP A 254 14.44 -6.28 13.12
N ARG A 255 13.13 -6.10 12.91
CA ARG A 255 12.34 -4.87 13.13
C ARG A 255 12.76 -3.71 12.25
N GLN A 256 13.42 -3.98 11.13
CA GLN A 256 13.66 -3.02 10.08
C GLN A 256 12.77 -3.35 8.89
N PRO A 257 12.25 -2.34 8.18
CA PRO A 257 11.45 -2.59 6.99
C PRO A 257 12.33 -3.15 5.87
N ASP A 258 11.96 -4.33 5.38
CA ASP A 258 12.50 -4.92 4.16
C ASP A 258 11.60 -4.60 2.96
N LEU A 259 12.15 -4.76 1.76
CA LEU A 259 11.45 -4.43 0.52
C LEU A 259 11.26 -5.65 -0.37
N VAL A 260 10.03 -5.81 -0.86
CA VAL A 260 9.68 -6.73 -1.94
C VAL A 260 9.31 -5.95 -3.19
N VAL A 261 9.94 -6.26 -4.31
CA VAL A 261 9.60 -5.72 -5.62
C VAL A 261 9.14 -6.88 -6.50
N PHE A 262 7.88 -6.87 -6.92
CA PHE A 262 7.35 -7.91 -7.80
C PHE A 262 7.06 -7.33 -9.18
N ARG A 263 7.25 -8.14 -10.22
CA ARG A 263 6.89 -7.80 -11.60
C ARG A 263 6.09 -8.91 -12.27
N GLN A 264 5.02 -8.52 -12.96
CA GLN A 264 4.30 -9.41 -13.87
C GLN A 264 5.07 -9.66 -15.17
N LYS A 265 4.75 -10.76 -15.86
CA LYS A 265 5.35 -11.09 -17.16
C LYS A 265 5.18 -9.93 -18.14
N THR A 266 6.29 -9.46 -18.73
CA THR A 266 6.25 -8.57 -19.89
C THR A 266 6.81 -9.28 -21.12
N LYS A 267 6.89 -8.57 -22.25
CA LYS A 267 7.58 -9.08 -23.43
C LYS A 267 9.06 -9.38 -23.13
N ASP A 268 9.68 -8.53 -22.31
CA ASP A 268 11.13 -8.49 -22.12
C ASP A 268 11.57 -9.09 -20.78
N ASP A 269 10.67 -9.20 -19.78
CA ASP A 269 10.99 -9.70 -18.45
C ASP A 269 10.05 -10.83 -18.01
N PRO A 270 10.58 -11.89 -17.34
CA PRO A 270 9.76 -12.95 -16.78
C PRO A 270 9.02 -12.48 -15.53
N ILE A 271 8.10 -13.32 -15.05
CA ILE A 271 7.54 -13.17 -13.70
C ILE A 271 8.69 -13.37 -12.70
N ARG A 272 8.92 -12.38 -11.85
CA ARG A 272 9.95 -12.44 -10.82
C ARG A 272 9.59 -11.54 -9.64
N THR A 273 9.90 -12.03 -8.45
CA THR A 273 9.86 -11.28 -7.21
C THR A 273 11.28 -11.10 -6.69
N LEU A 274 11.63 -9.88 -6.30
CA LEU A 274 12.91 -9.48 -5.75
C LEU A 274 12.72 -9.17 -4.27
N VAL A 275 13.63 -9.65 -3.43
CA VAL A 275 13.63 -9.33 -2.00
C VAL A 275 14.92 -8.60 -1.67
N TYR A 276 14.79 -7.48 -0.97
CA TYR A 276 15.87 -6.65 -0.48
C TYR A 276 15.76 -6.63 1.04
N LEU A 277 16.71 -7.27 1.72
CA LEU A 277 16.80 -7.20 3.17
C LEU A 277 17.58 -5.96 3.59
N GLN A 278 17.00 -5.16 4.47
CA GLN A 278 17.64 -4.00 5.04
C GLN A 278 18.50 -4.39 6.24
N ASN A 279 19.82 -4.39 6.05
CA ASN A 279 20.76 -4.78 7.09
C ASN A 279 21.43 -3.57 7.78
N SER A 280 20.78 -2.42 7.77
CA SER A 280 21.34 -1.15 8.24
C SER A 280 20.28 -0.27 8.88
N PRO A 281 20.54 0.27 10.10
CA PRO A 281 19.57 1.04 10.85
C PRO A 281 19.21 2.38 10.20
N THR A 282 19.98 2.82 9.20
CA THR A 282 19.76 4.08 8.49
C THR A 282 19.27 3.89 7.06
N GLY A 283 18.80 2.69 6.72
CA GLY A 283 18.29 2.41 5.38
C GLY A 283 19.24 1.61 4.48
N PHE A 284 18.80 1.38 3.25
CA PHE A 284 19.57 0.76 2.18
C PHE A 284 20.74 1.62 1.68
N THR A 285 21.73 0.96 1.07
CA THR A 285 22.86 1.62 0.39
C THR A 285 22.60 1.81 -1.11
N ASN A 286 23.07 2.93 -1.66
CA ASN A 286 22.95 3.22 -3.09
C ASN A 286 23.58 2.12 -3.97
N GLY A 287 22.85 1.72 -5.01
CA GLY A 287 23.27 0.68 -5.94
C GLY A 287 23.09 -0.75 -5.44
N ALA A 288 22.52 -0.97 -4.25
CA ALA A 288 22.27 -2.31 -3.74
C ALA A 288 21.36 -3.12 -4.69
N GLY A 289 21.76 -4.36 -4.94
CA GLY A 289 20.94 -5.36 -5.65
C GLY A 289 20.05 -6.14 -4.68
N PRO A 290 19.16 -7.00 -5.20
CA PRO A 290 18.32 -7.85 -4.37
C PRO A 290 19.17 -8.84 -3.56
N SER A 291 18.77 -9.10 -2.32
CA SER A 291 19.33 -10.14 -1.47
C SER A 291 19.04 -11.54 -2.03
N TRP A 292 17.86 -11.74 -2.63
CA TRP A 292 17.55 -12.91 -3.45
C TRP A 292 16.38 -12.65 -4.40
N THR A 293 16.15 -13.59 -5.32
CA THR A 293 15.11 -13.53 -6.35
C THR A 293 14.29 -14.81 -6.40
N LEU A 294 12.97 -14.68 -6.57
CA LEU A 294 12.03 -15.78 -6.75
C LEU A 294 11.45 -15.73 -8.16
N ASP A 295 11.81 -16.69 -8.99
CA ASP A 295 11.30 -16.80 -10.36
C ASP A 295 9.93 -17.49 -10.40
N GLY A 296 9.04 -16.99 -11.26
CA GLY A 296 7.71 -17.60 -11.47
C GLY A 296 6.67 -17.31 -10.38
N VAL A 297 7.05 -16.62 -9.30
CA VAL A 297 6.13 -16.17 -8.24
C VAL A 297 5.56 -14.80 -8.61
N ALA A 298 4.24 -14.75 -8.83
CA ALA A 298 3.49 -13.53 -9.10
C ALA A 298 2.50 -13.26 -7.97
N GLY A 299 2.26 -11.98 -7.67
CA GLY A 299 1.05 -11.55 -6.98
C GLY A 299 1.27 -10.30 -6.14
N PRO A 300 0.20 -9.51 -5.92
CA PRO A 300 0.21 -8.51 -4.86
C PRO A 300 0.37 -9.22 -3.52
N LEU A 301 1.42 -8.89 -2.78
CA LEU A 301 1.61 -9.35 -1.41
C LEU A 301 1.00 -8.30 -0.48
N VAL A 302 -0.05 -8.68 0.25
CA VAL A 302 -0.53 -7.90 1.39
C VAL A 302 0.02 -8.59 2.62
N LEU A 303 0.91 -7.91 3.33
CA LEU A 303 1.34 -8.30 4.67
C LEU A 303 0.39 -7.63 5.64
N ALA A 304 -0.26 -8.42 6.49
CA ALA A 304 -1.12 -7.92 7.54
C ALA A 304 -1.13 -8.91 8.69
N ASP A 305 -1.01 -8.40 9.91
CA ASP A 305 -1.31 -9.16 11.12
C ASP A 305 -2.82 -9.39 11.20
N LEU A 306 -3.23 -10.62 10.92
CA LEU A 306 -4.64 -11.02 10.96
C LEU A 306 -5.07 -11.62 12.30
N ASN A 307 -4.14 -11.86 13.22
CA ASN A 307 -4.41 -12.51 14.50
C ASN A 307 -4.22 -11.56 15.71
N GLY A 308 -3.67 -10.37 15.49
CA GLY A 308 -3.45 -9.33 16.50
C GLY A 308 -2.21 -9.55 17.37
N ASP A 309 -1.25 -10.40 16.98
CA ASP A 309 -0.02 -10.69 17.73
C ASP A 309 1.12 -9.70 17.46
N LYS A 310 0.92 -8.75 16.54
CA LYS A 310 1.84 -7.69 16.12
C LYS A 310 3.07 -8.20 15.37
N LEU A 311 2.95 -9.33 14.65
CA LEU A 311 3.95 -9.89 13.74
C LEU A 311 3.50 -9.87 12.28
#